data_AF-A0A9E5QSY0-F1
#
_entry.id   AF-A0A9E5QSY0-F1
#
_cell.length_a   1.000
_cell.length_b   1.000
_cell.length_c   1.000
_cell.angle_alpha   90.00
_cell.angle_beta   90.00
_cell.angle_gamma   90.00
#
_symmetry.space_group_name_H-M   'P 1'
#
loop_
_entity.id
_entity.type
_entity.pdbx_description
1 polymer ?
#
loop_
_entity_poly.entity_id
_entity_poly.type
_entity_poly.pdbx_seq_one_letter_code
_entity_poly.pdbx_strand_id
1 'polypeptide(L)' 'MAEILVAAGDMVTEGQALARLDTRDLALQVEQAQVSLEQAQADYDKLLEGATPEQVASVEAEIARAEGNLQATEASVTQA' A
#
# COMPACT_ATOMS: atom_id res chain seq x y z
N MET A 1 5.61 -6.54 -16.99
CA MET A 1 6.85 -6.41 -17.79
C MET A 1 7.15 -4.93 -18.01
N ALA A 2 8.39 -4.46 -17.82
CA ALA A 2 8.72 -3.05 -18.04
C ALA A 2 8.74 -2.73 -19.55
N GLU A 3 8.00 -1.72 -19.97
CA GLU A 3 8.02 -1.19 -21.34
C GLU A 3 8.90 0.06 -21.37
N ILE A 4 9.96 0.05 -22.16
CA ILE A 4 10.83 1.21 -22.37
C ILE A 4 10.20 2.07 -23.48
N LEU A 5 9.95 3.35 -23.22
CA LEU A 5 9.24 4.27 -24.11
C LEU A 5 10.18 5.15 -24.94
N VAL A 6 11.50 5.10 -24.70
CA VAL A 6 12.52 5.94 -25.34
C VAL A 6 13.72 5.12 -25.84
N ALA A 7 14.36 5.56 -26.93
CA ALA A 7 15.55 4.91 -27.47
C ALA A 7 16.84 5.53 -26.92
N ALA A 8 17.94 4.75 -26.92
CA ALA A 8 19.25 5.25 -26.54
C ALA A 8 19.72 6.34 -27.53
N GLY A 9 19.82 7.57 -27.04
CA GLY A 9 20.18 8.75 -27.84
C GLY A 9 19.05 9.76 -28.02
N ASP A 10 17.82 9.46 -27.58
CA ASP A 10 16.72 10.42 -27.60
C ASP A 10 16.94 11.57 -26.60
N MET A 11 16.65 12.79 -27.04
CA MET A 11 16.55 13.94 -26.14
C MET A 11 15.21 13.88 -25.41
N VAL A 12 15.27 13.83 -24.08
CA VAL A 12 14.09 13.78 -23.22
C VAL A 12 13.91 15.11 -22.49
N THR A 13 12.67 15.47 -22.23
CA THR A 13 12.30 16.68 -21.49
C THR A 13 11.92 16.36 -20.05
N GLU A 14 12.02 17.34 -19.15
CA GLU A 14 11.63 17.15 -17.74
C GLU A 14 10.16 16.71 -17.65
N GLY A 15 9.92 15.58 -16.97
CA GLY A 15 8.59 14.96 -16.86
C GLY A 15 8.24 13.96 -17.97
N GLN A 16 9.09 13.77 -18.99
CA GLN A 16 8.86 12.76 -20.02
C GLN A 16 9.08 11.35 -19.47
N ALA A 17 8.04 10.52 -19.51
CA ALA A 17 8.10 9.13 -19.07
C ALA A 17 9.05 8.33 -19.97
N LEU A 18 10.08 7.73 -19.36
CA LEU A 18 11.14 6.99 -20.05
C LEU A 18 10.83 5.49 -20.14
N ALA A 19 10.10 4.97 -19.15
CA ALA A 19 9.67 3.59 -19.08
C ALA A 19 8.37 3.51 -18.28
N ARG A 20 7.56 2.49 -18.57
CA ARG A 20 6.39 2.12 -17.79
C ARG A 20 6.62 0.73 -17.21
N LEU A 21 6.69 0.64 -15.89
CA LEU A 21 6.67 -0.65 -15.23
C LEU A 21 5.23 -1.16 -15.15
N ASP A 22 5.04 -2.46 -15.35
CA ASP A 22 3.75 -3.12 -15.19
C ASP A 22 3.48 -3.29 -13.70
N THR A 23 2.89 -2.27 -13.10
CA THR A 23 2.63 -2.19 -11.66
C THR A 23 1.35 -2.90 -11.26
N ARG A 24 0.72 -3.70 -12.14
CA ARG A 24 -0.55 -4.38 -11.85
C ARG A 24 -0.47 -5.27 -10.61
N ASP A 25 0.61 -6.03 -10.47
CA ASP A 25 0.84 -6.87 -9.29
C ASP A 25 1.11 -6.04 -8.03
N LEU A 26 1.81 -4.91 -8.16
CA LEU A 26 2.10 -4.00 -7.05
C LEU A 26 0.83 -3.25 -6.61
N ALA A 27 0.00 -2.84 -7.55
CA ALA A 27 -1.30 -2.21 -7.28
C ALA A 27 -2.24 -3.19 -6.56
N LEU A 28 -2.27 -4.46 -6.98
CA LEU A 28 -3.01 -5.51 -6.28
C LEU A 28 -2.48 -5.74 -4.85
N GLN A 29 -1.16 -5.69 -4.65
CA GLN A 29 -0.59 -5.80 -3.30
C GLN A 29 -0.96 -4.63 -2.39
N VAL A 30 -0.93 -3.39 -2.91
CA VAL A 30 -1.37 -2.20 -2.17
C VAL A 30 -2.85 -2.31 -1.82
N GLU A 31 -3.69 -2.70 -2.78
CA GLU A 31 -5.13 -2.88 -2.56
C GLU A 31 -5.40 -3.98 -1.50
N GLN A 32 -4.67 -5.09 -1.55
CA GLN A 32 -4.77 -6.15 -0.54
C GLN A 32 -4.40 -5.65 0.87
N ALA A 33 -3.32 -4.85 0.98
CA ALA A 33 -2.89 -4.27 2.25
C ALA A 33 -3.90 -3.22 2.77
N GLN A 34 -4.49 -2.42 1.88
CA GLN A 34 -5.57 -1.49 2.21
C GLN A 34 -6.80 -2.22 2.74
N VAL A 35 -7.23 -3.30 2.09
CA VAL A 35 -8.35 -4.12 2.55
C VAL A 35 -8.08 -4.70 3.94
N SER A 36 -6.85 -5.16 4.21
CA SER A 36 -6.47 -5.64 5.55
C SER A 36 -6.53 -4.54 6.61
N LEU A 37 -6.11 -3.32 6.27
CA LEU A 37 -6.23 -2.16 7.15
C LEU A 37 -7.70 -1.82 7.43
N GLU A 38 -8.52 -1.75 6.39
CA GLU A 38 -9.96 -1.46 6.50
C GLU A 38 -10.69 -2.51 7.36
N GLN A 39 -10.33 -3.79 7.23
CA GLN A 39 -10.86 -4.86 8.08
C GLN A 39 -10.48 -4.66 9.54
N ALA A 40 -9.22 -4.35 9.84
CA ALA A 40 -8.76 -4.08 11.20
C ALA A 40 -9.47 -2.85 11.80
N GLN A 41 -9.68 -1.79 11.00
CA GLN A 41 -10.43 -0.61 11.40
C GLN A 41 -11.90 -0.93 11.68
N ALA A 42 -12.54 -1.72 10.81
CA ALA A 42 -13.93 -2.11 10.98
C ALA A 42 -14.13 -2.99 12.23
N ASP A 43 -13.16 -3.83 12.57
CA ASP A 43 -13.22 -4.63 13.80
C ASP A 43 -12.99 -3.76 15.05
N TYR A 44 -12.15 -2.73 14.96
CA TYR A 44 -12.01 -1.72 16.01
C TYR A 44 -13.31 -0.96 16.27
N ASP A 45 -13.97 -0.50 15.20
CA ASP A 45 -15.23 0.24 15.30
C ASP A 45 -16.34 -0.63 15.90
N LYS A 46 -16.42 -1.92 15.54
CA LYS A 46 -17.36 -2.87 16.15
C LYS A 46 -17.09 -3.11 17.62
N LEU A 47 -15.82 -3.10 18.03
CA LEU A 47 -15.41 -3.29 19.42
C LEU A 47 -15.67 -2.03 20.25
N LEU A 48 -15.62 -0.83 19.67
CA LEU A 48 -15.75 0.42 20.40
C LEU A 48 -17.08 0.57 21.17
N GLU A 49 -18.16 -0.09 20.72
CA GLU A 49 -19.48 -0.01 21.36
C GLU A 49 -19.58 -0.80 22.69
N GLY A 50 -18.62 -1.69 23.01
CA GLY A 50 -18.71 -2.50 24.24
C GLY A 50 -17.45 -3.25 24.67
N ALA A 51 -16.31 -3.01 24.03
CA ALA A 51 -15.07 -3.71 24.30
C ALA A 51 -14.35 -3.20 25.55
N THR A 52 -13.62 -4.10 26.20
CA THR A 52 -12.74 -3.74 27.31
C THR A 52 -11.46 -3.05 26.79
N PRO A 53 -10.77 -2.27 27.63
CA PRO A 53 -9.52 -1.61 27.24
C PRO A 53 -8.46 -2.59 26.69
N GLU A 54 -8.44 -3.83 27.17
CA GLU A 54 -7.52 -4.86 26.66
C GLU A 54 -7.85 -5.26 25.21
N GLN A 55 -9.13 -5.35 24.86
CA GLN A 55 -9.57 -5.68 23.50
C GLN A 55 -9.25 -4.54 22.54
N VAL A 56 -9.50 -3.30 22.96
CA VAL A 56 -9.15 -2.09 22.18
C VAL A 56 -7.65 -2.06 21.91
N ALA A 57 -6.81 -2.25 22.94
CA ALA A 57 -5.36 -2.25 22.78
C ALA A 57 -4.86 -3.39 21.85
N SER A 58 -5.50 -4.56 21.89
CA SER A 58 -5.14 -5.66 21.00
C SER A 58 -5.47 -5.34 19.54
N VAL A 59 -6.58 -4.64 19.27
CA VAL A 59 -6.96 -4.28 17.90
C VAL A 59 -6.20 -3.06 17.38
N GLU A 60 -5.86 -2.09 18.25
CA GLU A 60 -4.94 -1.01 17.87
C GLU A 60 -3.57 -1.56 17.43
N ALA A 61 -3.08 -2.61 18.10
CA ALA A 61 -1.84 -3.26 17.69
C ALA A 61 -1.97 -3.94 16.31
N GLU A 62 -3.13 -4.51 15.98
CA GLU A 62 -3.41 -5.09 14.66
C GLU A 62 -3.53 -4.01 13.57
N ILE A 63 -4.19 -2.87 13.86
CA ILE A 63 -4.23 -1.71 12.96
C ILE A 63 -2.82 -1.20 12.69
N ALA A 64 -2.01 -0.97 13.74
CA ALA A 64 -0.64 -0.49 13.59
C ALA A 64 0.22 -1.44 12.73
N ARG A 65 -0.01 -2.76 12.83
CA ARG A 65 0.64 -3.76 11.97
C ARG A 65 0.15 -3.67 10.52
N ALA A 66 -1.15 -3.52 10.30
CA ALA A 66 -1.73 -3.38 8.97
C ALA A 66 -1.26 -2.09 8.28
N GLU A 67 -1.20 -0.96 9.00
CA GLU A 67 -0.64 0.31 8.51
C GLU A 67 0.84 0.16 8.14
N GLY A 68 1.63 -0.50 8.99
CA GLY A 68 3.04 -0.76 8.72
C GLY A 68 3.24 -1.61 7.46
N ASN A 69 2.39 -2.62 7.25
CA ASN A 69 2.42 -3.44 6.03
C ASN A 69 2.04 -2.61 4.80
N LEU A 70 0.97 -1.81 4.87
CA LEU A 70 0.56 -0.92 3.77
C LEU A 70 1.69 0.03 3.39
N GLN A 71 2.30 0.69 4.38
CA GLN A 71 3.42 1.60 4.16
C GLN A 71 4.64 0.90 3.53
N ALA A 72 4.96 -0.32 3.98
CA ALA A 72 6.04 -1.11 3.40
C ALA A 72 5.75 -1.51 1.95
N THR A 73 4.50 -1.86 1.63
CA THR A 73 4.07 -2.17 0.28
C THR A 73 4.12 -0.93 -0.62
N GLU A 74 3.58 0.20 -0.19
CA GLU A 74 3.63 1.48 -0.91
C GLU A 74 5.07 1.96 -1.16
N ALA A 75 5.94 1.83 -0.16
CA ALA A 75 7.36 2.13 -0.28
C ALA A 75 8.05 1.25 -1.33
N SER A 76 7.66 -0.03 -1.40
CA SER A 76 8.17 -0.98 -2.41
C SER A 76 7.70 -0.63 -3.82
N VAL A 77 6.48 -0.09 -3.98
CA VAL A 77 5.99 0.43 -5.28
C VAL A 77 6.72 1.69 -5.71
N THR A 78 7.08 2.54 -4.75
CA THR A 78 7.77 3.81 -5.04
C THR A 78 9.24 3.58 -5.45
N GLN A 79 9.86 2.49 -4.98
CA GLN A 79 11.24 2.13 -5.34
C GLN A 79 11.37 1.29 -6.62
N ALA A 80 10.26 0.85 -7.24
CA ALA A 80 10.25 0.00 -8.43
C ALA A 80 10.07 0.83 -9.72
#